data_AF-A0A376MV08-F1
#
_entry.id   AF-A0A376MV08-F1
#
_cell.length_a   1.000
_cell.length_b   1.000
_cell.length_c   1.000
_cell.angle_alpha   90.00
_cell.angle_beta   90.00
_cell.angle_gamma   90.00
#
_symmetry.space_group_name_H-M   'P 1'
#
loop_
_entity.id
_entity.type
_entity.pdbx_description
1 polymer ?
#
loop_
_entity_poly.entity_id
_entity_poly.type
_entity_poly.pdbx_seq_one_letter_code
_entity_poly.pdbx_strand_id
1 'polypeptide(L)'
;MLSGHVTGWAAQECRDAIQHNFNAWVKEFGTGNREFKQMVEQAEAFLSSFGFSRYLPYPNSDERDLPIKDLAGYRKGSIRNEDDEFRFYTFPHVFEGEIAQGFNPSHFARALSAAGMLEAGNDRRYKKKALRQNWGEAACFLRADVPA
;
A
#
# COMPACT_ATOMS: atom_id res chain seq x y z
N MET A 1 44.69 2.84 16.47
CA MET A 1 44.17 3.17 15.12
C MET A 1 44.84 2.21 14.13
N LEU A 2 44.07 1.36 13.44
CA LEU A 2 44.63 0.22 12.67
C LEU A 2 44.62 0.38 11.14
N SER A 3 44.15 1.51 10.59
CA SER A 3 43.99 1.69 9.12
C SER A 3 45.04 2.58 8.44
N GLY A 4 45.83 3.37 9.19
CA GLY A 4 46.70 4.41 8.61
C GLY A 4 47.80 3.86 7.69
N HIS A 5 48.27 2.64 7.93
CA HIS A 5 49.40 2.05 7.21
C HIS A 5 49.02 1.49 5.82
N VAL A 6 47.73 1.39 5.48
CA VAL A 6 47.26 0.77 4.23
C VAL A 6 46.79 1.83 3.24
N THR A 7 46.12 2.89 3.70
CA THR A 7 45.55 3.93 2.83
C THR A 7 46.34 5.25 2.83
N GLY A 8 47.22 5.47 3.81
CA GLY A 8 47.89 6.76 4.00
C GLY A 8 46.97 7.89 4.45
N TRP A 9 45.69 7.60 4.72
CA TRP A 9 44.70 8.60 5.10
C TRP A 9 44.71 8.86 6.60
N ALA A 10 44.60 10.14 6.95
CA ALA A 10 44.33 10.55 8.31
C ALA A 10 42.93 10.08 8.74
N ALA A 11 42.74 9.84 10.03
CA ALA A 11 41.43 9.42 10.58
C ALA A 11 40.29 10.42 10.32
N GLN A 12 40.61 11.65 9.92
CA GLN A 12 39.66 12.66 9.48
C GLN A 12 39.26 12.45 8.01
N GLU A 13 40.21 12.16 7.13
CA GLU A 13 39.95 11.92 5.69
C GLU A 13 39.09 10.67 5.47
N CYS A 14 39.28 9.62 6.28
CA CYS A 14 38.38 8.45 6.27
C CYS A 14 36.94 8.81 6.66
N ARG A 15 36.77 9.70 7.66
CA ARG A 15 35.44 10.15 8.10
C ARG A 15 34.77 11.00 7.03
N ASP A 16 35.52 11.91 6.41
CA ASP A 16 35.01 12.79 5.36
C ASP A 16 34.63 11.99 4.11
N ALA A 17 35.40 10.96 3.73
CA ALA A 17 35.08 10.08 2.62
C ALA A 17 33.81 9.23 2.86
N ILE A 18 33.64 8.67 4.06
CA ILE A 18 32.44 7.90 4.43
C ILE A 18 31.21 8.83 4.45
N GLN A 19 31.34 10.01 5.06
CA GLN A 19 30.27 11.00 5.10
C GLN A 19 29.88 11.46 3.70
N HIS A 20 30.87 11.70 2.82
CA HIS A 20 30.65 12.10 1.44
C HIS A 20 29.93 11.02 0.64
N ASN A 21 30.35 9.75 0.77
CA ASN A 21 29.74 8.63 0.06
C ASN A 21 28.31 8.37 0.56
N PHE A 22 28.09 8.48 1.87
CA PHE A 22 26.75 8.41 2.47
C PHE A 22 25.85 9.57 2.01
N ASN A 23 26.36 10.80 1.99
CA ASN A 23 25.61 11.96 1.52
C ASN A 23 25.32 11.89 0.01
N ALA A 24 26.25 11.37 -0.79
CA ALA A 24 26.07 11.14 -2.22
C ALA A 24 25.00 10.07 -2.47
N TRP A 25 25.05 8.97 -1.72
CA TRP A 25 24.03 7.92 -1.75
C TRP A 25 22.66 8.46 -1.31
N VAL A 26 22.59 9.24 -0.23
CA VAL A 26 21.36 9.92 0.21
C VAL A 26 20.84 10.89 -0.86
N LYS A 27 21.73 11.57 -1.58
CA LYS A 27 21.38 12.52 -2.66
C LYS A 27 20.89 11.81 -3.93
N GLU A 28 21.44 10.64 -4.26
CA GLU A 28 21.03 9.83 -5.42
C GLU A 28 19.77 9.00 -5.15
N PHE A 29 19.58 8.48 -3.94
CA PHE A 29 18.49 7.56 -3.61
C PHE A 29 17.35 8.19 -2.78
N GLY A 30 17.59 9.30 -2.08
CA GLY A 30 16.62 10.00 -1.23
C GLY A 30 16.37 9.33 0.13
N THR A 31 15.69 10.02 1.06
CA THR A 31 15.53 9.60 2.47
C THR A 31 14.15 9.03 2.86
N GLY A 32 13.33 8.53 1.91
CA GLY A 32 12.12 7.78 2.30
C GLY A 32 10.91 7.91 1.40
N ASN A 33 10.88 8.85 0.45
CA ASN A 33 9.66 9.07 -0.34
C ASN A 33 9.41 7.99 -1.42
N ARG A 34 10.46 7.32 -1.91
CA ARG A 34 10.33 6.29 -2.95
C ARG A 34 9.62 5.02 -2.48
N GLU A 35 9.89 4.58 -1.26
CA GLU A 35 9.27 3.37 -0.71
C GLU A 35 7.77 3.60 -0.50
N PHE A 36 7.39 4.73 0.10
CA PHE A 36 5.98 5.12 0.27
C PHE A 36 5.26 5.24 -1.07
N LYS A 37 5.89 5.88 -2.06
CA LYS A 37 5.32 6.00 -3.40
C LYS A 37 5.13 4.63 -4.06
N GLN A 38 6.11 3.74 -3.95
CA GLN A 38 6.03 2.38 -4.48
C GLN A 38 4.89 1.59 -3.84
N MET A 39 4.65 1.74 -2.53
CA MET A 39 3.53 1.07 -1.84
C MET A 39 2.18 1.55 -2.37
N VAL A 40 2.02 2.85 -2.58
CA VAL A 40 0.80 3.43 -3.16
C VAL A 40 0.61 2.95 -4.60
N GLU A 41 1.65 3.07 -5.44
CA GLU A 41 1.64 2.61 -6.84
C GLU A 41 1.29 1.11 -6.94
N GLN A 42 1.79 0.27 -6.02
CA GLN A 42 1.45 -1.17 -5.98
C GLN A 42 -0.02 -1.42 -5.64
N ALA A 43 -0.57 -0.67 -4.68
CA ALA A 43 -2.00 -0.77 -4.35
C ALA A 43 -2.89 -0.29 -5.49
N GLU A 44 -2.51 0.82 -6.15
CA GLU A 44 -3.21 1.36 -7.32
C GLU A 44 -3.15 0.38 -8.50
N ALA A 45 -2.00 -0.24 -8.76
CA ALA A 45 -1.84 -1.24 -9.80
C ALA A 45 -2.76 -2.46 -9.58
N PHE A 46 -2.92 -2.88 -8.32
CA PHE A 46 -3.84 -3.96 -7.96
C PHE A 46 -5.30 -3.54 -8.20
N LEU A 47 -5.72 -2.37 -7.74
CA LEU A 47 -7.08 -1.87 -7.94
C LEU A 47 -7.39 -1.66 -9.42
N SER A 48 -6.45 -1.15 -10.21
CA SER A 48 -6.62 -0.95 -11.65
C SER A 48 -6.77 -2.28 -12.39
N SER A 49 -6.04 -3.31 -11.97
CA SER A 49 -6.08 -4.64 -12.60
C SER A 49 -7.29 -5.48 -12.17
N PHE A 50 -7.68 -5.38 -10.89
CA PHE A 50 -8.61 -6.32 -10.26
C PHE A 50 -9.86 -5.68 -9.66
N GLY A 51 -9.97 -4.35 -9.63
CA GLY A 51 -11.05 -3.60 -9.00
C GLY A 51 -12.44 -3.99 -9.50
N PHE A 52 -12.58 -4.29 -10.80
CA PHE A 52 -13.87 -4.69 -11.39
C PHE A 52 -14.06 -6.20 -11.56
N SER A 53 -12.99 -6.99 -11.51
CA SER A 53 -13.03 -8.44 -11.77
C SER A 53 -13.05 -9.29 -10.50
N ARG A 54 -12.42 -8.84 -9.40
CA ARG A 54 -12.27 -9.61 -8.15
C ARG A 54 -13.03 -9.04 -6.96
N TYR A 55 -13.73 -7.91 -7.12
CA TYR A 55 -14.56 -7.31 -6.07
C TYR A 55 -16.03 -7.40 -6.41
N LEU A 56 -16.86 -7.94 -5.51
CA LEU A 56 -18.30 -8.03 -5.72
C LEU A 56 -18.98 -6.68 -5.44
N PRO A 57 -19.83 -6.15 -6.35
CA PRO A 57 -20.64 -4.96 -6.07
C PRO A 57 -21.52 -5.16 -4.82
N TYR A 58 -21.59 -4.16 -3.95
CA TYR A 58 -22.43 -4.17 -2.75
C TYR A 58 -23.09 -2.80 -2.51
N PRO A 59 -24.40 -2.73 -2.15
CA PRO A 59 -25.33 -3.85 -1.91
C PRO A 59 -25.98 -4.44 -3.17
N ASN A 60 -25.69 -3.87 -4.34
CA ASN A 60 -26.33 -4.22 -5.61
C ASN A 60 -25.69 -5.46 -6.28
N SER A 61 -25.47 -6.54 -5.54
CA SER A 61 -24.93 -7.78 -6.10
C SER A 61 -26.00 -8.48 -6.96
N ASP A 62 -25.70 -8.84 -8.21
CA ASP A 62 -26.57 -9.63 -9.09
C ASP A 62 -26.03 -11.07 -9.21
N GLU A 63 -26.89 -12.06 -9.47
CA GLU A 63 -26.48 -13.44 -9.75
C GLU A 63 -25.53 -13.51 -10.96
N ARG A 64 -25.66 -12.57 -11.90
CA ARG A 64 -24.76 -12.42 -13.06
C ARG A 64 -23.33 -12.06 -12.71
N ASP A 65 -23.09 -11.49 -11.53
CA ASP A 65 -21.75 -11.16 -11.06
C ASP A 65 -21.00 -12.43 -10.58
N LEU A 66 -21.70 -13.55 -10.40
CA LEU A 66 -21.15 -14.80 -9.88
C LEU A 66 -20.96 -15.85 -11.00
N PRO A 67 -19.92 -16.70 -10.93
CA PRO A 67 -18.90 -16.76 -9.88
C PRO A 67 -17.73 -15.82 -10.16
N ILE A 68 -17.29 -15.08 -9.13
CA ILE A 68 -16.03 -14.33 -9.17
C ILE A 68 -14.88 -15.27 -8.80
N LYS A 69 -13.91 -15.40 -9.70
CA LYS A 69 -12.67 -16.13 -9.42
C LYS A 69 -11.81 -15.34 -8.42
N ASP A 70 -11.30 -16.03 -7.40
CA ASP A 70 -10.37 -15.48 -6.40
C ASP A 70 -10.87 -14.17 -5.76
N LEU A 71 -12.10 -14.20 -5.21
CA LEU A 71 -12.77 -13.04 -4.62
C LEU A 71 -11.87 -12.26 -3.64
N ALA A 72 -11.54 -11.02 -3.99
CA ALA A 72 -10.70 -10.12 -3.21
C ALA A 72 -11.47 -9.32 -2.16
N GLY A 73 -12.79 -9.17 -2.35
CA GLY A 73 -13.68 -8.51 -1.40
C GLY A 73 -14.92 -7.88 -2.04
N TYR A 74 -15.35 -6.74 -1.51
CA TYR A 74 -16.56 -6.03 -1.95
C TYR A 74 -16.22 -4.64 -2.48
N ARG A 75 -17.01 -4.10 -3.41
CA ARG A 75 -16.90 -2.71 -3.86
C ARG A 75 -18.23 -1.99 -3.70
N LYS A 76 -18.17 -0.73 -3.28
CA LYS A 76 -19.30 0.20 -3.27
C LYS A 76 -18.95 1.38 -4.18
N GLY A 77 -19.93 1.92 -4.87
CA GLY A 77 -19.74 2.95 -5.88
C GLY A 77 -20.51 2.57 -7.15
N SER A 78 -21.01 3.57 -7.85
CA SER A 78 -21.82 3.40 -9.05
C SER A 78 -21.02 3.88 -10.25
N ILE A 79 -20.85 3.03 -11.26
CA ILE A 79 -20.30 3.46 -12.57
C ILE A 79 -21.20 4.53 -13.21
N ARG A 80 -22.48 4.61 -12.80
CA ARG A 80 -23.48 5.52 -13.37
C ARG A 80 -23.54 6.88 -12.66
N ASN A 81 -22.94 7.01 -11.48
CA ASN A 81 -22.89 8.28 -10.75
C ASN A 81 -21.42 8.74 -10.71
N GLU A 82 -21.11 9.82 -11.44
CA GLU A 82 -19.75 10.38 -11.45
C GLU A 82 -19.33 10.94 -10.08
N ASP A 83 -20.28 11.29 -9.21
CA ASP A 83 -20.02 11.76 -7.85
C ASP A 83 -19.78 10.63 -6.83
N ASP A 84 -20.02 9.35 -7.18
CA ASP A 84 -19.82 8.23 -6.27
C ASP A 84 -18.37 7.76 -6.31
N GLU A 85 -17.64 8.08 -5.24
CA GLU A 85 -16.32 7.55 -5.03
C GLU A 85 -16.32 6.02 -4.89
N PHE A 86 -15.45 5.35 -5.66
CA PHE A 86 -15.26 3.92 -5.54
C PHE A 86 -14.55 3.55 -4.23
N ARG A 87 -15.23 2.65 -3.52
CA ARG A 87 -14.93 2.20 -2.19
C ARG A 87 -14.68 0.70 -2.20
N PHE A 88 -13.42 0.27 -2.13
CA PHE A 88 -13.04 -1.14 -2.14
C PHE A 88 -12.82 -1.67 -0.72
N TYR A 89 -13.55 -2.72 -0.36
CA TYR A 89 -13.42 -3.43 0.90
C TYR A 89 -12.69 -4.74 0.65
N THR A 90 -11.41 -4.78 0.98
CA THR A 90 -10.53 -5.93 0.70
C THR A 90 -10.46 -6.88 1.90
N PHE A 91 -10.46 -8.18 1.63
CA PHE A 91 -10.21 -9.19 2.65
C PHE A 91 -8.77 -9.11 3.18
N PRO A 92 -8.54 -9.33 4.48
CA PRO A 92 -7.21 -9.20 5.07
C PRO A 92 -6.18 -10.18 4.47
N HIS A 93 -6.59 -11.38 4.07
CA HIS A 93 -5.67 -12.33 3.44
C HIS A 93 -5.19 -11.89 2.04
N VAL A 94 -6.06 -11.23 1.26
CA VAL A 94 -5.68 -10.65 -0.05
C VAL A 94 -4.85 -9.39 0.14
N PHE A 95 -5.21 -8.56 1.12
CA PHE A 95 -4.41 -7.38 1.44
C PHE A 95 -2.99 -7.74 1.86
N GLU A 96 -2.82 -8.70 2.78
CA GLU A 96 -1.49 -9.11 3.28
C GLU A 96 -0.73 -10.00 2.28
N GLY A 97 -1.43 -10.88 1.57
CA GLY A 97 -0.82 -11.88 0.69
C GLY A 97 -0.55 -11.41 -0.73
N GLU A 98 -1.34 -10.48 -1.26
CA GLU A 98 -1.25 -10.05 -2.65
C GLU A 98 -0.94 -8.55 -2.78
N ILE A 99 -1.69 -7.69 -2.08
CA ILE A 99 -1.53 -6.23 -2.25
C ILE A 99 -0.25 -5.73 -1.58
N ALA A 100 -0.04 -6.08 -0.31
CA ALA A 100 1.13 -5.71 0.48
C ALA A 100 2.30 -6.69 0.31
N GLN A 101 2.28 -7.54 -0.73
CA GLN A 101 3.30 -8.56 -0.95
C GLN A 101 4.69 -7.91 -1.05
N GLY A 102 5.64 -8.44 -0.28
CA GLY A 102 7.02 -7.93 -0.22
C GLY A 102 7.22 -6.77 0.77
N PHE A 103 6.16 -6.26 1.39
CA PHE A 103 6.24 -5.20 2.41
C PHE A 103 5.70 -5.66 3.76
N ASN A 104 6.07 -4.95 4.83
CA ASN A 104 5.42 -5.15 6.12
C ASN A 104 3.98 -4.60 6.04
N PRO A 105 2.93 -5.40 6.28
CA PRO A 105 1.53 -4.94 6.13
C PRO A 105 1.18 -3.73 6.99
N SER A 106 1.80 -3.59 8.17
CA SER A 106 1.59 -2.43 9.05
C SER A 106 2.26 -1.18 8.50
N HIS A 107 3.42 -1.31 7.86
CA HIS A 107 4.11 -0.20 7.20
C HIS A 107 3.36 0.22 5.93
N PHE A 108 2.93 -0.76 5.13
CA PHE A 108 2.13 -0.58 3.93
C PHE A 108 0.81 0.14 4.23
N ALA A 109 0.06 -0.30 5.24
CA ALA A 109 -1.18 0.35 5.64
C ALA A 109 -0.98 1.80 6.12
N ARG A 110 0.16 2.10 6.78
CA ARG A 110 0.50 3.47 7.15
C ARG A 110 0.80 4.33 5.94
N ALA A 111 1.49 3.79 4.93
CA ALA A 111 1.75 4.50 3.68
C ALA A 111 0.45 4.84 2.94
N LEU A 112 -0.46 3.86 2.84
CA LEU A 112 -1.77 4.09 2.23
C LEU A 112 -2.65 5.06 3.03
N SER A 113 -2.58 5.00 4.37
CA SER A 113 -3.31 5.94 5.21
C SER A 113 -2.75 7.37 5.08
N ALA A 114 -1.44 7.52 4.95
CA ALA A 114 -0.80 8.81 4.70
C ALA A 114 -1.16 9.38 3.32
N ALA A 115 -1.34 8.51 2.33
CA ALA A 115 -1.81 8.87 0.99
C ALA A 115 -3.33 9.09 0.92
N GLY A 116 -4.07 9.00 2.02
CA GLY A 116 -5.55 9.11 2.02
C GLY A 116 -6.29 7.95 1.33
N MET A 117 -5.55 6.93 0.87
CA MET A 117 -6.08 5.77 0.16
C MET A 117 -6.71 4.75 1.11
N LEU A 118 -6.29 4.72 2.39
CA LEU A 118 -6.80 3.80 3.40
C LEU A 118 -7.41 4.53 4.60
N GLU A 119 -8.68 4.26 4.90
CA GLU A 119 -9.29 4.68 6.17
C GLU A 119 -8.86 3.72 7.29
N ALA A 120 -7.83 4.11 8.04
CA ALA A 120 -7.44 3.39 9.24
C ALA A 120 -8.58 3.43 10.27
N GLY A 121 -8.97 2.27 10.82
CA GLY A 121 -9.84 2.22 11.99
C GLY A 121 -9.19 2.91 13.19
N ASN A 122 -10.00 3.34 14.16
CA ASN A 122 -9.58 4.10 15.36
C ASN A 122 -8.48 3.43 16.21
N ASP A 123 -8.09 2.20 15.91
CA ASP A 123 -7.30 1.33 16.79
C ASP A 123 -5.90 0.99 16.24
N ARG A 124 -5.33 1.84 15.37
CA ARG A 124 -4.02 1.63 14.68
C ARG A 124 -3.91 0.29 13.93
N ARG A 125 -5.02 -0.44 13.81
CA ARG A 125 -5.15 -1.69 13.08
C ARG A 125 -5.81 -1.36 11.76
N TYR A 126 -5.11 -1.71 10.69
CA TYR A 126 -5.65 -1.68 9.33
C TYR A 126 -6.82 -2.65 9.14
N LYS A 127 -7.05 -3.55 10.11
CA LYS A 127 -8.20 -4.44 10.19
C LYS A 127 -9.37 -3.73 10.89
N LYS A 128 -10.13 -2.94 10.15
CA LYS A 128 -11.44 -2.41 10.57
C LYS A 128 -12.51 -3.43 10.16
N LYS A 129 -13.35 -3.88 11.10
CA LYS A 129 -14.55 -4.65 10.74
C LYS A 129 -15.48 -3.76 9.92
N ALA A 130 -15.33 -3.78 8.59
CA ALA A 130 -15.97 -2.82 7.71
C ALA A 130 -17.25 -3.41 7.09
N LEU A 131 -17.17 -4.67 6.65
CA LEU A 131 -18.31 -5.37 6.08
C LEU A 131 -18.16 -6.87 6.32
N ARG A 132 -19.11 -7.45 7.07
CA ARG A 132 -19.23 -8.90 7.28
C ARG A 132 -20.38 -9.41 6.42
N GLN A 133 -20.06 -10.25 5.45
CA GLN A 133 -21.04 -10.91 4.60
C GLN A 133 -20.76 -12.41 4.56
N ASN A 134 -21.69 -13.18 3.98
CA ASN A 134 -21.70 -14.66 3.99
C ASN A 134 -20.34 -15.31 3.63
N TRP A 135 -19.50 -14.60 2.86
CA TRP A 135 -18.24 -15.12 2.31
C TRP A 135 -16.97 -14.63 3.02
N GLY A 136 -17.10 -13.77 4.04
CA GLY A 136 -15.95 -13.29 4.81
C GLY A 136 -16.14 -11.91 5.44
N GLU A 137 -15.19 -11.54 6.30
CA GLU A 137 -15.10 -10.21 6.90
C GLU A 137 -14.04 -9.40 6.15
N ALA A 138 -14.48 -8.36 5.43
CA ALA A 138 -13.58 -7.41 4.80
C ALA A 138 -13.04 -6.45 5.86
N ALA A 139 -11.72 -6.31 5.88
CA ALA A 139 -11.01 -5.68 6.99
C ALA A 139 -10.36 -4.34 6.58
N CYS A 140 -10.03 -4.18 5.30
CA CYS A 140 -9.33 -2.99 4.80
C CYS A 140 -10.21 -2.25 3.80
N PHE A 141 -10.14 -0.92 3.86
CA PHE A 141 -10.83 -0.04 2.93
C PHE A 141 -9.82 0.68 2.06
N LEU A 142 -9.97 0.59 0.74
CA LEU A 142 -9.14 1.27 -0.25
C LEU A 142 -10.01 2.21 -1.11
N ARG A 143 -9.57 3.46 -1.27
CA ARG A 143 -10.13 4.42 -2.24
C ARG A 143 -9.40 4.31 -3.57
N ALA A 144 -10.14 4.46 -4.67
CA ALA A 144 -9.58 4.48 -6.01
C ALA A 144 -8.99 5.84 -6.38
N ASP A 145 -9.48 6.90 -5.75
CA ASP A 145 -9.13 8.29 -6.06
C ASP A 145 -8.38 8.88 -4.87
N VAL A 146 -7.07 9.09 -5.05
CA VAL A 146 -6.24 9.85 -4.13
C VAL A 146 -6.20 11.29 -4.67
N PRO A 147 -6.86 12.27 -4.02
CA PRO A 147 -6.67 13.65 -4.42
C PRO A 147 -5.21 14.05 -4.19
N ALA A 148 -4.61 14.65 -5.22
CA ALA A 148 -3.24 15.15 -5.22
C ALA A 148 -2.98 16.24 -4.16
#